data_AF-D1YLE2-F1
#
_entry.id   AF-D1YLE2-F1
#
_cell.length_a   1.000
_cell.length_b   1.000
_cell.length_c   1.000
_cell.angle_alpha   90.00
_cell.angle_beta   90.00
_cell.angle_gamma   90.00
#
_symmetry.space_group_name_H-M   'P 1'
#
loop_
_entity.id
_entity.type
_entity.pdbx_description
1 polymer ?
#
loop_
_entity_poly.entity_id
_entity_poly.type
_entity_poly.pdbx_seq_one_letter_code
_entity_poly.pdbx_strand_id
1 'polypeptide(L)' 'MKYLITGATGNLGEKVTRWLRTMTSENNIRVGIHNLKKRISLMI' A
#
# COMPACT_ATOMS: atom_id res chain seq x y z
N MET A 1 14.19 -3.79 -6.03
CA MET A 1 14.08 -3.72 -4.55
C MET A 1 12.65 -4.05 -4.15
N LYS A 2 12.43 -4.66 -2.99
CA LYS A 2 11.09 -4.99 -2.48
C LYS A 2 10.75 -4.07 -1.30
N TYR A 3 9.53 -3.51 -1.29
CA TYR A 3 9.05 -2.55 -0.30
C TYR A 3 7.92 -3.15 0.53
N LEU A 4 7.94 -2.91 1.84
CA LEU A 4 6.83 -3.22 2.75
C LEU A 4 6.29 -1.90 3.32
N ILE A 5 5.02 -1.59 3.03
CA ILE A 5 4.34 -0.42 3.59
C ILE A 5 3.45 -0.88 4.75
N THR A 6 3.79 -0.48 5.96
CA THR A 6 2.96 -0.69 7.16
C THR A 6 1.94 0.44 7.29
N GLY A 7 0.74 0.15 7.79
CA GLY A 7 -0.28 1.20 7.99
C GLY A 7 -0.80 1.78 6.68
N ALA A 8 -0.77 1.00 5.61
CA ALA A 8 -1.12 1.44 4.25
C ALA A 8 -2.57 1.93 4.08
N THR A 9 -3.45 1.58 5.01
CA THR A 9 -4.85 2.07 5.05
C THR A 9 -4.99 3.44 5.72
N GLY A 10 -3.89 4.05 6.19
CA GLY A 10 -3.87 5.42 6.71
C GLY A 10 -3.49 6.43 5.62
N ASN A 11 -3.76 7.71 5.85
CA ASN A 11 -3.55 8.80 4.88
C ASN A 11 -2.11 8.83 4.31
N LEU A 12 -1.11 8.64 5.15
CA LEU A 12 0.29 8.62 4.69
C LEU A 12 0.61 7.34 3.90
N GLY A 13 0.21 6.19 4.44
CA GLY A 13 0.48 4.89 3.83
C GLY A 13 -0.15 4.75 2.44
N GLU A 14 -1.34 5.29 2.24
CA GLU A 14 -2.01 5.33 0.94
C GLU A 14 -1.24 6.19 -0.07
N LYS A 15 -0.83 7.41 0.33
CA LYS A 15 -0.05 8.32 -0.52
C LYS A 15 1.30 7.71 -0.94
N VAL A 16 2.01 7.11 0.01
CA VAL A 16 3.28 6.43 -0.26
C VAL A 16 3.08 5.23 -1.18
N THR A 17 2.05 4.42 -0.95
CA THR A 17 1.75 3.27 -1.81
C THR A 17 1.41 3.70 -3.24
N ARG A 18 0.60 4.75 -3.41
CA ARG A 18 0.28 5.33 -4.73
C ARG A 18 1.52 5.85 -5.44
N TRP A 19 2.38 6.57 -4.73
CA TRP A 19 3.62 7.10 -5.31
C TRP A 19 4.59 5.98 -5.69
N LEU A 20 4.77 4.95 -4.85
CA LEU A 20 5.64 3.81 -5.18
C LEU A 20 5.18 3.04 -6.41
N ARG A 21 3.86 2.92 -6.63
CA ARG A 21 3.29 2.29 -7.83
C ARG A 21 3.69 3.00 -9.14
N THR A 22 4.09 4.27 -9.11
CA THR A 22 4.57 4.98 -10.31
C THR A 22 6.06 4.74 -10.59
N MET A 23 6.81 4.24 -9.61
CA MET A 23 8.27 4.06 -9.70
C MET A 23 8.71 2.61 -9.79
N THR A 24 7.85 1.66 -9.41
CA THR A 24 8.19 0.23 -9.44
C THR A 24 6.98 -0.63 -9.75
N SER A 25 7.26 -1.84 -10.23
CA SER A 25 6.21 -2.86 -10.46
C SER A 25 5.47 -3.19 -9.17
N GLU A 26 4.17 -3.43 -9.26
CA GLU A 26 3.34 -3.81 -8.12
C GLU A 26 3.85 -5.09 -7.41
N ASN A 27 4.50 -6.01 -8.13
CA ASN A 27 5.11 -7.21 -7.54
C ASN A 27 6.23 -6.90 -6.53
N ASN A 28 6.78 -5.68 -6.57
CA ASN A 28 7.79 -5.21 -5.62
C ASN A 28 7.18 -4.54 -4.39
N ILE A 29 5.86 -4.37 -4.33
CA ILE A 29 5.16 -3.62 -3.29
C ILE A 29 4.30 -4.58 -2.47
N ARG A 30 4.61 -4.70 -1.17
CA ARG A 30 3.77 -5.43 -0.21
C ARG A 30 3.14 -4.46 0.78
N VAL A 31 1.87 -4.67 1.03
CA VAL A 31 1.03 -3.75 1.79
C VAL A 31 0.59 -4.43 3.09
N GLY A 32 1.10 -3.97 4.23
CA GLY A 32 0.77 -4.49 5.56
C GLY A 32 -0.50 -3.84 6.09
N ILE A 33 -1.60 -4.60 6.12
CA ILE A 33 -2.91 -4.17 6.61
C ILE A 33 -3.20 -4.89 7.92
N HIS A 34 -3.24 -4.16 9.05
CA HIS A 34 -3.59 -4.73 10.36
C HIS A 34 -5.09 -5.05 10.51
N ASN A 35 -5.98 -4.41 9.74
CA ASN A 35 -7.42 -4.61 9.86
C ASN A 35 -8.07 -4.82 8.49
N LEU A 36 -8.38 -6.08 8.15
CA LEU A 36 -8.90 -6.50 6.84
C LEU A 36 -10.26 -5.89 6.50
N LYS A 37 -11.05 -5.42 7.48
CA LYS A 37 -12.32 -4.72 7.23
C LYS A 37 -12.15 -3.42 6.42
N LYS A 38 -10.97 -2.79 6.46
CA LYS A 38 -10.67 -1.57 5.67
C LYS A 38 -10.12 -1.84 4.28
N ARG A 39 -9.91 -3.11 3.91
CA ARG A 39 -9.23 -3.50 2.65
C ARG A 39 -9.99 -3.07 1.39
N ILE A 40 -11.32 -2.95 1.47
CA ILE A 40 -12.19 -2.59 0.34
C ILE A 40 -11.88 -1.18 -0.19
N SER A 41 -11.39 -0.26 0.65
CA SER A 41 -11.08 1.12 0.24
C SER A 41 -9.78 1.28 -0.56
N LEU A 42 -8.89 0.29 -0.56
CA LEU A 42 -7.58 0.35 -1.24
C LEU A 42 -7.58 -0.32 -2.63
N MET A 43 -8.69 -0.98 -2.98
CA MET A 43 -8.84 -1.81 -4.19
C MET A 43 -9.67 -1.10 -5.28
N ILE A 44 -10.13 0.12 -4.99
CA ILE A 44 -10.76 1.09 -5.92
C ILE A 44 -9.72 2.17 -6.22
#